data_AF-I1BPX7-F1
#
_entry.id   AF-I1BPX7-F1
#
_cell.length_a   1.000
_cell.length_b   1.000
_cell.length_c   1.000
_cell.angle_alpha   90.00
_cell.angle_beta   90.00
_cell.angle_gamma   90.00
#
_symmetry.space_group_name_H-M   'P 1'
#
loop_
_entity.id
_entity.type
_entity.pdbx_description
1 polymer ?
#
loop_
_entity_poly.entity_id
_entity_poly.type
_entity_poly.pdbx_seq_one_letter_code
_entity_poly.pdbx_strand_id
1 'polypeptide(L)'
;MEARLKWAKAHKVWTEDDWRRMVLSDETKINVWGSDGSSDYVHILSTTLMGSLKYHGYEQEAIYFQQGNDPKHTSKLARAWFKENGFKEEHTFNWTAQSPDLNPIEHLWHHLKLRLSLYEGRAKGVHDLWSRIEKEWNSFTKEQCQAYIKSMSARCRAVIKAKGGYTRY
;
A
#
# COMPACT_ATOMS: atom_id res chain seq x y z
N MET A 1 15.62 12.08 -3.00
CA MET A 1 16.50 11.12 -3.70
C MET A 1 17.35 10.30 -2.73
N GLU A 2 18.05 10.92 -1.77
CA GLU A 2 18.90 10.20 -0.82
C GLU A 2 18.15 9.18 0.06
N ALA A 3 16.99 9.58 0.61
CA ALA A 3 16.14 8.69 1.39
C ALA A 3 15.73 7.43 0.59
N ARG A 4 15.28 7.60 -0.66
CA ARG A 4 14.94 6.52 -1.60
C ARG A 4 16.10 5.55 -1.83
N LEU A 5 17.29 6.10 -2.06
CA LEU A 5 18.49 5.31 -2.26
C LEU A 5 18.87 4.53 -1.00
N LYS A 6 18.77 5.16 0.18
CA LYS A 6 19.03 4.51 1.48
C LYS A 6 18.06 3.36 1.71
N TRP A 7 16.77 3.58 1.49
CA TRP A 7 15.74 2.56 1.64
C TRP A 7 15.96 1.38 0.69
N ALA A 8 16.14 1.65 -0.61
CA ALA A 8 16.39 0.59 -1.59
C ALA A 8 17.67 -0.22 -1.30
N LYS A 9 18.72 0.43 -0.78
CA LYS A 9 19.95 -0.26 -0.34
C LYS A 9 19.72 -1.13 0.89
N ALA A 10 18.98 -0.63 1.89
CA ALA A 10 18.66 -1.37 3.11
C ALA A 10 17.87 -2.65 2.81
N HIS A 11 17.03 -2.64 1.77
CA HIS A 11 16.18 -3.76 1.38
C HIS A 11 16.75 -4.55 0.18
N LYS A 12 17.99 -4.29 -0.25
CA LYS A 12 18.62 -4.95 -1.40
C LYS A 12 18.82 -6.46 -1.17
N VAL A 13 19.06 -6.84 0.08
CA VAL A 13 19.36 -8.23 0.49
C VAL A 13 18.11 -9.02 0.88
N TRP A 14 16.94 -8.40 0.86
CA TRP A 14 15.68 -9.07 1.22
C TRP A 14 15.33 -10.18 0.22
N THR A 15 14.94 -11.32 0.78
CA THR A 15 14.49 -12.50 0.05
C THR A 15 13.01 -12.38 -0.33
N GLU A 16 12.51 -13.29 -1.17
CA GLU A 16 11.07 -13.34 -1.46
C GLU A 16 10.22 -13.52 -0.19
N ASP A 17 10.71 -14.29 0.79
CA ASP A 17 9.98 -14.52 2.04
C ASP A 17 9.93 -13.28 2.93
N ASP A 18 10.98 -12.44 2.91
CA ASP A 18 10.94 -11.15 3.59
C ASP A 18 9.90 -10.22 2.94
N TRP A 19 9.86 -10.18 1.60
CA TRP A 19 8.86 -9.39 0.87
C TRP A 19 7.43 -9.91 1.09
N ARG A 20 7.22 -11.21 1.33
CA ARG A 20 5.90 -11.77 1.66
C ARG A 20 5.34 -11.30 3.01
N ARG A 21 6.19 -10.81 3.91
CA ARG A 21 5.77 -10.23 5.20
C ARG A 21 5.37 -8.74 5.07
N MET A 22 5.51 -8.16 3.89
CA MET A 22 5.16 -6.77 3.65
C MET A 22 3.65 -6.64 3.39
N VAL A 23 3.00 -5.77 4.17
CA VAL A 23 1.62 -5.36 3.97
C VAL A 23 1.61 -3.98 3.37
N LEU A 24 1.11 -3.87 2.13
CA LEU A 24 1.00 -2.62 1.39
C LEU A 24 -0.38 -2.01 1.63
N SER A 25 -0.42 -0.72 1.97
CA SER A 25 -1.64 0.06 2.09
C SER A 25 -1.45 1.43 1.45
N ASP A 26 -2.47 1.90 0.74
CA ASP A 26 -2.50 3.26 0.18
C ASP A 26 -3.93 3.60 -0.20
N GLU A 27 -4.28 4.87 -0.22
CA GLU A 27 -5.58 5.33 -0.68
C GLU A 27 -5.50 5.83 -2.12
N THR A 28 -6.43 5.37 -2.94
CA THR A 28 -6.66 5.97 -4.25
C THR A 28 -8.01 6.65 -4.29
N LYS A 29 -8.04 7.85 -4.86
CA LYS A 29 -9.31 8.53 -5.15
C LYS A 29 -9.91 7.90 -6.42
N ILE A 30 -11.09 7.32 -6.25
CA ILE A 30 -12.00 6.96 -7.34
C ILE A 30 -13.14 7.97 -7.25
N ASN A 31 -13.10 8.98 -8.12
CA ASN A 31 -13.88 10.21 -7.93
C ASN A 31 -15.40 9.95 -7.88
N VAL A 32 -16.01 10.28 -6.74
CA VAL A 32 -17.38 10.80 -6.66
C VAL A 32 -17.41 12.06 -5.77
N TRP A 33 -16.87 12.08 -4.53
CA TRP A 33 -16.66 13.29 -3.70
C TRP A 33 -15.64 13.09 -2.53
N GLY A 34 -14.93 14.15 -2.11
CA GLY A 34 -14.36 14.36 -0.75
C GLY A 34 -13.01 13.69 -0.36
N SER A 35 -12.35 14.18 0.71
CA SER A 35 -11.18 13.52 1.33
C SER A 35 -11.38 13.33 2.83
N ASP A 36 -11.00 12.15 3.35
CA ASP A 36 -11.23 11.75 4.75
C ASP A 36 -10.08 12.15 5.70
N GLY A 37 -10.40 12.34 6.98
CA GLY A 37 -9.49 12.83 8.02
C GLY A 37 -8.70 11.72 8.74
N SER A 38 -7.91 12.09 9.75
CA SER A 38 -7.07 11.15 10.52
C SER A 38 -7.85 10.20 11.43
N SER A 39 -9.05 10.58 11.88
CA SER A 39 -9.93 9.71 12.68
C SER A 39 -10.42 8.51 11.88
N ASP A 40 -10.80 8.74 10.62
CA ASP A 40 -11.31 7.71 9.73
C ASP A 40 -10.20 6.72 9.37
N TYR A 41 -8.98 7.23 9.19
CA TYR A 41 -7.80 6.40 8.98
C TYR A 41 -7.55 5.42 10.14
N VAL A 42 -7.57 5.89 11.39
CA VAL A 42 -7.39 5.03 12.58
C VAL A 42 -8.53 4.01 12.72
N HIS A 43 -9.76 4.39 12.34
CA HIS A 43 -10.88 3.46 12.32
C HIS A 43 -10.67 2.32 11.31
N ILE A 44 -10.20 2.62 10.10
CA ILE A 44 -9.86 1.62 9.07
C ILE A 44 -8.74 0.69 9.56
N LEU A 45 -7.69 1.23 10.19
CA LEU A 45 -6.61 0.42 10.76
C LEU A 45 -7.13 -0.54 11.85
N SER A 46 -8.01 -0.04 12.73
CA SER A 46 -8.58 -0.82 13.84
C SER A 46 -9.50 -1.94 13.39
N THR A 47 -10.12 -1.80 12.21
CA THR A 47 -11.09 -2.76 11.69
C THR A 47 -10.47 -3.64 10.60
N THR A 48 -10.15 -3.05 9.45
CA THR A 48 -9.72 -3.76 8.25
C THR A 48 -8.32 -4.36 8.38
N LEU A 49 -7.33 -3.60 8.87
CA LEU A 49 -5.96 -4.10 9.00
C LEU A 49 -5.90 -5.21 10.04
N MET A 50 -6.41 -4.98 11.25
CA MET A 50 -6.44 -5.99 12.32
C MET A 50 -7.22 -7.25 11.91
N GLY A 51 -8.36 -7.09 11.24
CA GLY A 51 -9.12 -8.22 10.70
C GLY A 51 -8.33 -9.03 9.66
N SER A 52 -7.61 -8.34 8.78
CA SER A 52 -6.79 -8.97 7.73
C SER A 52 -5.61 -9.75 8.31
N LEU A 53 -4.89 -9.17 9.28
CA LEU A 53 -3.78 -9.85 9.97
C LEU A 53 -4.27 -11.12 10.68
N LYS A 54 -5.39 -11.02 11.41
CA LYS A 54 -6.00 -12.17 12.08
C LYS A 54 -6.42 -13.26 11.09
N TYR A 55 -7.07 -12.88 9.98
CA TYR A 55 -7.50 -13.83 8.96
C TYR A 55 -6.33 -14.57 8.31
N HIS A 56 -5.20 -13.87 8.11
CA HIS A 56 -4.01 -14.44 7.49
C HIS A 56 -3.01 -15.05 8.49
N GLY A 57 -3.27 -14.97 9.79
CA GLY A 57 -2.40 -15.53 10.85
C GLY A 57 -1.07 -14.78 11.02
N TYR A 58 -1.08 -13.45 10.82
CA TYR A 58 0.09 -12.61 11.02
C TYR A 58 0.02 -11.86 12.35
N GLU A 59 1.12 -11.87 13.09
CA GLU A 59 1.35 -11.01 14.26
C GLU A 59 1.87 -9.63 13.81
N GLN A 60 1.51 -8.58 14.54
CA GLN A 60 1.77 -7.18 14.20
C GLN A 60 3.27 -6.87 14.15
N GLU A 61 4.06 -7.46 15.06
CA GLU A 61 5.51 -7.31 15.15
C GLU A 61 6.24 -7.98 13.99
N ALA A 62 5.59 -8.94 13.31
CA ALA A 62 6.17 -9.77 12.27
C ALA A 62 6.01 -9.18 10.87
N ILE A 63 5.20 -8.14 10.71
CA ILE A 63 4.94 -7.50 9.42
C ILE A 63 5.71 -6.22 9.21
N TYR A 64 5.89 -5.86 7.94
CA TYR A 64 6.33 -4.54 7.51
C TYR A 64 5.15 -3.81 6.87
N PHE A 65 4.65 -2.77 7.53
CA PHE A 65 3.49 -2.03 7.05
C PHE A 65 3.94 -0.82 6.24
N GLN A 66 3.63 -0.82 4.94
CA GLN A 66 3.94 0.27 4.03
C GLN A 66 2.71 1.13 3.81
N GLN A 67 2.84 2.43 4.07
CA GLN A 67 1.81 3.46 3.86
C GLN A 67 2.42 4.73 3.25
N GLY A 68 1.58 5.58 2.64
CA GLY A 68 2.00 6.90 2.17
C GLY A 68 2.36 7.85 3.32
N ASN A 69 3.05 8.96 3.01
CA ASN A 69 3.39 10.03 3.98
C ASN A 69 2.33 11.15 4.03
N ASP A 70 1.05 10.81 3.84
CA ASP A 70 -0.02 11.78 4.08
C ASP A 70 0.07 12.25 5.55
N PRO A 71 -0.10 13.56 5.84
CA PRO A 71 -0.09 14.07 7.21
C PRO A 71 -0.94 13.26 8.18
N LYS A 72 -2.07 12.69 7.74
CA LYS A 72 -2.95 11.87 8.57
C LYS A 72 -2.30 10.55 9.02
N HIS A 73 -1.48 9.92 8.18
CA HIS A 73 -0.77 8.66 8.46
C HIS A 73 0.38 8.86 9.45
N THR A 74 1.01 10.04 9.41
CA THR A 74 2.12 10.40 10.31
C THR A 74 1.67 11.18 11.55
N SER A 75 0.36 11.37 11.72
CA SER A 75 -0.21 12.12 12.84
C SER A 75 0.16 11.50 14.19
N LYS A 76 0.13 12.32 15.25
CA LYS A 76 0.36 11.83 16.63
C LYS A 76 -0.59 10.70 16.99
N LEU A 77 -1.84 10.79 16.55
CA LEU A 77 -2.86 9.78 16.79
C LEU A 77 -2.53 8.46 16.09
N ALA A 78 -2.20 8.50 14.81
CA ALA A 78 -1.81 7.29 14.06
C ALA A 78 -0.55 6.63 14.64
N ARG A 79 0.48 7.43 14.96
CA ARG A 79 1.72 6.94 15.59
C ARG A 79 1.47 6.30 16.95
N ALA A 80 0.63 6.91 17.80
CA ALA A 80 0.25 6.33 19.09
C ALA A 80 -0.45 4.98 18.89
N TRP A 81 -1.41 4.92 17.96
CA TRP A 81 -2.14 3.69 17.66
C TRP A 81 -1.21 2.55 17.22
N PHE A 82 -0.28 2.79 16.28
CA PHE A 82 0.68 1.76 15.85
C PHE A 82 1.52 1.24 17.01
N LYS A 83 2.00 2.14 17.88
CA LYS A 83 2.77 1.79 19.07
C LYS A 83 1.96 0.96 20.07
N GLU A 84 0.71 1.34 20.30
CA GLU A 84 -0.19 0.66 21.24
C GLU A 84 -0.64 -0.72 20.74
N ASN A 85 -0.62 -0.95 19.41
CA ASN A 85 -1.04 -2.20 18.78
C ASN A 85 0.14 -3.10 18.36
N GLY A 86 1.33 -2.93 18.94
CA GLY A 86 2.46 -3.85 18.76
C GLY A 86 3.23 -3.69 17.44
N PHE A 87 2.99 -2.63 16.66
CA PHE A 87 3.75 -2.40 15.44
C PHE A 87 5.10 -1.76 15.74
N LYS A 88 6.14 -2.26 15.07
CA LYS A 88 7.49 -1.69 15.15
C LYS A 88 7.57 -0.39 14.36
N GLU A 89 8.13 0.66 14.96
CA GLU A 89 8.23 1.98 14.34
C GLU A 89 9.09 1.92 13.07
N GLU A 90 10.19 1.17 13.12
CA GLU A 90 11.10 0.93 12.00
C GLU A 90 10.45 0.15 10.85
N HIS A 91 9.44 -0.68 11.13
CA HIS A 91 8.69 -1.45 10.14
C HIS A 91 7.54 -0.65 9.51
N THR A 92 7.17 0.49 10.11
CA THR A 92 5.94 1.24 9.77
C THR A 92 6.24 2.62 9.19
N PHE A 93 7.29 3.30 9.70
CA PHE A 93 7.57 4.71 9.40
C PHE A 93 8.92 4.95 8.72
N ASN A 94 9.71 3.92 8.46
CA ASN A 94 10.99 4.05 7.75
C ASN A 94 10.84 4.20 6.21
N TRP A 95 9.62 4.48 5.74
CA TRP A 95 9.31 4.64 4.31
C TRP A 95 9.68 6.02 3.78
N THR A 96 10.06 6.08 2.51
CA THR A 96 10.49 7.31 1.86
C THR A 96 9.31 8.00 1.19
N ALA A 97 9.02 9.24 1.56
CA ALA A 97 7.97 10.04 0.93
C ALA A 97 8.08 10.05 -0.61
N GLN A 98 6.93 10.15 -1.30
CA GLN A 98 6.85 10.38 -2.76
C GLN A 98 7.54 9.32 -3.62
N SER A 99 7.22 8.04 -3.37
CA SER A 99 7.84 6.92 -4.09
C SER A 99 6.81 5.92 -4.63
N PRO A 100 5.92 6.35 -5.55
CA PRO A 100 4.89 5.48 -6.12
C PRO A 100 5.50 4.30 -6.89
N ASP A 101 6.66 4.50 -7.51
CA ASP A 101 7.40 3.46 -8.23
C ASP A 101 7.95 2.35 -7.29
N LEU A 102 8.01 2.61 -5.99
CA LEU A 102 8.32 1.64 -4.94
C LEU A 102 7.06 1.16 -4.18
N ASN A 103 5.85 1.58 -4.55
CA ASN A 103 4.60 1.13 -3.95
C ASN A 103 3.78 0.26 -4.93
N PRO A 104 3.91 -1.07 -4.90
CA PRO A 104 3.22 -1.93 -5.88
C PRO A 104 1.69 -1.83 -5.86
N ILE A 105 1.07 -1.35 -4.78
CA ILE A 105 -0.38 -1.16 -4.73
C ILE A 105 -0.85 -0.09 -5.73
N GLU A 106 0.01 0.84 -6.13
CA GLU A 106 -0.30 1.81 -7.20
C GLU A 106 -0.56 1.10 -8.54
N HIS A 107 0.08 -0.06 -8.77
CA HIS A 107 -0.20 -0.87 -9.96
C HIS A 107 -1.55 -1.58 -9.86
N LEU A 108 -1.95 -2.01 -8.66
CA LEU A 108 -3.29 -2.55 -8.41
C LEU A 108 -4.34 -1.45 -8.63
N TRP A 109 -4.11 -0.24 -8.13
CA TRP A 109 -5.00 0.90 -8.36
C TRP A 109 -5.12 1.26 -9.84
N HIS A 110 -4.01 1.27 -10.57
CA HIS A 110 -4.04 1.49 -12.02
C HIS A 110 -4.85 0.42 -12.74
N HIS A 111 -4.62 -0.87 -12.43
CA HIS A 111 -5.35 -1.98 -13.05
C HIS A 111 -6.85 -1.92 -12.70
N LEU A 112 -7.20 -1.64 -11.46
CA LEU A 112 -8.59 -1.45 -11.04
C LEU A 112 -9.26 -0.33 -11.84
N LYS A 113 -8.62 0.83 -11.96
CA LYS A 113 -9.15 1.97 -12.73
C LYS A 113 -9.31 1.65 -14.22
N LEU A 114 -8.37 0.90 -14.80
CA LEU A 114 -8.49 0.42 -16.18
C LEU A 114 -9.71 -0.49 -16.35
N ARG A 115 -9.91 -1.47 -15.46
CA ARG A 115 -11.07 -2.37 -15.52
C ARG A 115 -12.38 -1.61 -15.37
N LEU A 116 -12.44 -0.65 -14.44
CA LEU A 116 -13.61 0.23 -14.28
C LEU A 116 -13.87 1.08 -15.54
N SER A 117 -12.83 1.50 -16.27
CA SER A 117 -12.97 2.29 -17.51
C SER A 117 -13.53 1.50 -18.69
N LEU A 118 -13.47 0.16 -18.65
CA LEU A 118 -13.99 -0.72 -19.69
C LEU A 118 -15.49 -1.00 -19.55
N TYR A 119 -16.11 -0.59 -18.44
CA TYR A 119 -17.55 -0.75 -18.27
C TYR A 119 -18.34 0.10 -19.27
N GLU A 120 -19.44 -0.46 -19.78
CA GLU A 120 -20.37 0.29 -20.61
C GLU A 120 -21.09 1.37 -19.78
N GLY A 121 -20.81 2.63 -20.12
CA GLY A 121 -21.41 3.79 -19.47
C GLY A 121 -20.87 4.09 -18.08
N ARG A 122 -21.10 5.33 -17.63
CA ARG A 122 -20.71 5.79 -16.31
C ARG A 122 -21.52 5.09 -15.22
N ALA A 123 -20.95 5.00 -14.03
CA ALA A 123 -21.70 4.54 -12.86
C ALA A 123 -22.90 5.47 -12.60
N LYS A 124 -24.06 4.89 -12.31
CA LYS A 124 -25.33 5.62 -12.12
C LYS A 124 -25.49 6.22 -10.72
N GLY A 125 -24.54 5.98 -9.82
CA GLY A 125 -24.52 6.46 -8.44
C GLY A 125 -23.45 5.77 -7.58
N VAL A 126 -23.35 6.16 -6.32
CA VAL A 126 -22.32 5.63 -5.37
C VAL A 126 -22.45 4.12 -5.18
N HIS A 127 -23.66 3.58 -5.04
CA HIS A 127 -23.87 2.14 -4.86
C HIS A 127 -23.47 1.32 -6.09
N ASP A 128 -23.77 1.80 -7.30
CA ASP A 128 -23.34 1.15 -8.55
C ASP A 128 -21.82 1.20 -8.66
N LEU A 129 -21.20 2.36 -8.38
CA LEU A 129 -19.74 2.46 -8.37
C LEU A 129 -19.10 1.52 -7.34
N TRP A 130 -19.64 1.45 -6.13
CA TRP A 130 -19.17 0.54 -5.09
C TRP A 130 -19.24 -0.92 -5.54
N SER A 131 -20.38 -1.34 -6.10
CA SER A 131 -20.56 -2.71 -6.59
C SER A 131 -19.57 -3.06 -7.70
N ARG A 132 -19.29 -2.13 -8.62
CA ARG A 132 -18.26 -2.31 -9.66
C ARG A 132 -16.87 -2.42 -9.05
N ILE A 133 -16.51 -1.55 -8.11
CA ILE A 133 -15.21 -1.58 -7.43
C ILE A 133 -15.04 -2.91 -6.69
N GLU A 134 -16.02 -3.32 -5.89
CA GLU A 134 -15.98 -4.55 -5.10
C GLU A 134 -15.82 -5.77 -6.00
N LYS A 135 -16.58 -5.84 -7.10
CA LYS A 135 -16.47 -6.92 -8.08
C LYS A 135 -15.08 -6.98 -8.68
N GLU A 136 -14.55 -5.86 -9.17
CA GLU A 136 -13.25 -5.83 -9.82
C GLU A 136 -12.10 -6.08 -8.83
N TRP A 137 -12.21 -5.55 -7.61
CA TRP A 137 -11.25 -5.77 -6.53
C TRP A 137 -11.16 -7.26 -6.14
N ASN A 138 -12.31 -7.91 -5.96
CA ASN A 138 -12.37 -9.33 -5.57
C ASN A 138 -11.95 -10.28 -6.70
N SER A 139 -11.76 -9.78 -7.92
CA SER A 139 -11.27 -10.59 -9.04
C SER A 139 -9.73 -10.64 -9.14
N PHE A 140 -9.00 -9.88 -8.30
CA PHE A 140 -7.55 -10.02 -8.22
C PHE A 140 -7.17 -11.34 -7.58
N THR A 141 -6.35 -12.13 -8.28
CA THR A 141 -5.92 -13.44 -7.76
C THR A 141 -4.69 -13.30 -6.85
N LYS A 142 -4.49 -14.31 -6.00
CA LYS A 142 -3.31 -14.42 -5.14
C LYS A 142 -2.01 -14.35 -5.95
N GLU A 143 -1.99 -14.96 -7.13
CA GLU A 143 -0.83 -15.01 -8.03
C GLU A 143 -0.50 -13.62 -8.58
N GLN A 144 -1.51 -12.81 -8.90
CA GLN A 144 -1.33 -11.41 -9.31
C GLN A 144 -0.71 -10.59 -8.18
N CYS A 145 -1.26 -10.68 -6.96
CA CYS A 145 -0.73 -10.00 -5.79
C CYS A 145 0.73 -10.42 -5.49
N GLN A 146 1.02 -11.71 -5.58
CA GLN A 146 2.38 -12.23 -5.41
C GLN A 146 3.36 -11.71 -6.47
N ALA A 147 2.92 -11.57 -7.73
CA ALA A 147 3.76 -11.00 -8.78
C ALA A 147 4.16 -9.55 -8.49
N TYR A 148 3.24 -8.75 -7.94
CA TYR A 148 3.53 -7.38 -7.50
C TYR A 148 4.54 -7.35 -6.35
N ILE A 149 4.39 -8.23 -5.35
CA ILE A 149 5.33 -8.34 -4.23
C ILE A 149 6.72 -8.76 -4.73
N LYS A 150 6.81 -9.78 -5.59
CA LYS A 150 8.07 -10.26 -6.19
C LYS A 150 8.78 -9.19 -7.02
N SER A 151 8.03 -8.23 -7.57
CA SER A 151 8.62 -7.10 -8.33
C SER A 151 9.46 -6.15 -7.47
N MET A 152 9.30 -6.16 -6.14
CA MET A 152 9.99 -5.23 -5.23
C MET A 152 11.51 -5.28 -5.33
N SER A 153 12.08 -6.48 -5.42
CA SER A 153 13.53 -6.63 -5.60
C SER A 153 14.02 -5.94 -6.87
N ALA A 154 13.26 -6.03 -7.98
CA ALA A 154 13.59 -5.36 -9.23
C ALA A 154 13.42 -3.83 -9.13
N ARG A 155 12.38 -3.34 -8.45
CA ARG A 155 12.15 -1.91 -8.19
C ARG A 155 13.29 -1.30 -7.37
N CYS A 156 13.71 -1.96 -6.28
CA CYS A 156 14.86 -1.54 -5.47
C CYS A 156 16.14 -1.45 -6.32
N ARG A 157 16.41 -2.44 -7.18
CA ARG A 157 17.56 -2.41 -8.11
C ARG A 157 17.48 -1.23 -9.08
N ALA A 158 16.30 -0.94 -9.62
CA ALA A 158 16.10 0.18 -10.53
C ALA A 158 16.37 1.52 -9.83
N VAL A 159 15.89 1.71 -8.60
CA VAL A 159 16.15 2.93 -7.80
C VAL A 159 17.63 3.08 -7.47
N ILE A 160 18.31 1.99 -7.11
CA ILE A 160 19.77 2.00 -6.87
C ILE A 160 20.51 2.41 -8.14
N LYS A 161 20.16 1.84 -9.30
CA LYS A 161 20.76 2.19 -10.60
C LYS A 161 20.52 3.66 -10.95
N ALA A 162 19.34 4.18 -10.64
CA ALA A 162 18.98 5.59 -10.80
C ALA A 162 19.55 6.50 -9.70
N LYS A 163 20.40 6.00 -8.79
CA LYS A 163 20.97 6.75 -7.65
C LYS A 163 19.89 7.46 -6.80
N GLY A 164 18.74 6.83 -6.61
CA GLY A 164 17.61 7.39 -5.87
C GLY A 164 16.62 8.21 -6.71
N GLY A 165 16.85 8.34 -8.02
CA GLY A 165 15.93 8.95 -8.98
C GLY A 165 14.66 8.12 -9.23
N TYR A 166 13.77 8.68 -10.06
CA TYR A 166 12.55 8.00 -10.50
C TYR A 166 12.86 6.85 -11.45
N THR A 167 12.01 5.84 -11.42
CA THR A 167 12.12 4.67 -12.30
C THR A 167 10.89 4.56 -13.18
N ARG A 168 10.89 3.58 -14.09
CA ARG A 168 9.75 3.30 -14.99
C ARG A 168 8.57 2.60 -14.30
N TYR A 169 8.76 2.21 -13.04
CA TYR A 169 7.77 1.48 -12.25
C TYR A 169 6.74 2.42 -11.66
#